data_AF-A0A2C9VJ18-F1
#
_entry.id   AF-A0A2C9VJ18-F1
#
_cell.length_a   1.000
_cell.length_b   1.000
_cell.length_c   1.000
_cell.angle_alpha   90.00
_cell.angle_beta   90.00
_cell.angle_gamma   90.00
#
_symmetry.space_group_name_H-M   'P 1'
#
loop_
_entity.id
_entity.type
_entity.pdbx_description
1 polymer ?
#
loop_
_entity_poly.entity_id
_entity_poly.type
_entity_poly.pdbx_seq_one_letter_code
_entity_poly.pdbx_strand_id
1 'polypeptide(L)'
;MAMSASSTSVRSSIFPHFAFISLILLLSPVLASEADHKYQSDDPVTLWVNKVGPYNNPQETYNYYSLPFCHPSGSAGHKWGGLGEVLGGNELIDSKIDIKFLRNVDKGTICSLELDEAKVKQFKEAIENNYWFEFFMDDLPLWGFVGELHPDKNSDNGKHVLYTHKSINVKYNKDQIIHVNLTQDGPKPLEVGRIYDMTYSVRWISTNITFARRFDVYLDYPFFEHQIHWFSIFNSFMMVIFLTGLVSMILMRTLRNDYAKYAREDDDLESLERDVSEESGWKLVHGDVFRSPRNLVVLSAVVGTGAQLALLVLLVILLAIGGTLYVGRGAIVTTFIVCYALTSFISGYVSGGMYSRHGGKTWIKSMILTASLFPFMCFGIGFLLNTIAIFYGSLAAIPFGTMVVVFVIWAFISFPLALLGTVVGRNWSGAPNNPCRVKTIPRPIPEKKWYLTPSVVSLMGGLLPFGSIFIEMYFVFTSFWNYKVNLAALFDWHRDI
;
A
#
# COMPACT_ATOMS: atom_id res chain seq x y z
N MET A 1 61.18 41.31 -6.64
CA MET A 1 61.09 40.04 -7.41
C MET A 1 60.11 39.14 -6.65
N ALA A 2 59.10 38.58 -7.33
CA ALA A 2 57.99 37.72 -6.84
C ALA A 2 56.90 38.42 -5.99
N MET A 3 55.68 38.66 -6.52
CA MET A 3 54.48 37.78 -6.65
C MET A 3 53.68 37.66 -5.32
N SER A 4 52.54 38.36 -5.16
CA SER A 4 51.17 38.01 -5.60
C SER A 4 50.49 36.91 -4.79
N ALA A 5 49.48 37.25 -3.98
CA ALA A 5 48.09 36.74 -4.06
C ALA A 5 47.24 37.18 -2.84
N SER A 6 46.27 38.06 -3.08
CA SER A 6 45.14 38.36 -2.18
C SER A 6 43.98 37.40 -2.48
N SER A 7 43.46 36.70 -1.47
CA SER A 7 42.29 35.84 -1.59
C SER A 7 40.99 36.64 -1.50
N THR A 8 40.18 36.60 -2.55
CA THR A 8 38.81 37.11 -2.56
C THR A 8 37.82 35.98 -2.29
N SER A 9 37.05 36.15 -1.22
CA SER A 9 35.87 35.38 -0.84
C SER A 9 34.75 35.54 -1.88
N VAL A 10 34.26 34.43 -2.44
CA VAL A 10 33.02 34.38 -3.24
C VAL A 10 31.96 33.69 -2.39
N ARG A 11 31.00 34.47 -1.86
CA ARG A 11 29.83 33.98 -1.13
C ARG A 11 28.55 34.45 -1.82
N SER A 12 27.70 33.47 -2.16
CA SER A 12 26.25 33.52 -2.35
C SER A 12 25.62 34.44 -3.42
N SER A 13 25.15 33.85 -4.52
CA SER A 13 24.08 34.46 -5.35
C SER A 13 23.14 33.45 -6.06
N ILE A 14 23.00 32.21 -5.57
CA ILE A 14 22.19 31.17 -6.25
C ILE A 14 20.76 31.03 -5.65
N PHE A 15 20.49 31.64 -4.50
CA PHE A 15 19.21 31.46 -3.79
C PHE A 15 17.97 32.23 -4.35
N PRO A 16 18.06 33.37 -5.09
CA PRO A 16 16.85 34.11 -5.44
C PRO A 16 16.14 33.61 -6.72
N HIS A 17 16.78 32.75 -7.53
CA HIS A 17 16.16 32.26 -8.77
C HIS A 17 15.22 31.07 -8.57
N PHE A 18 15.39 30.27 -7.51
CA PHE A 18 14.46 29.17 -7.20
C PHE A 18 13.12 29.67 -6.64
N ALA A 19 13.12 30.79 -5.91
CA ALA A 19 11.89 31.36 -5.35
C ALA A 19 10.98 32.01 -6.42
N PHE A 20 11.57 32.55 -7.50
CA PHE A 20 10.81 33.23 -8.56
C PHE A 20 10.12 32.24 -9.53
N ILE A 21 10.73 31.08 -9.77
CA ILE A 21 10.13 30.00 -10.56
C ILE A 21 8.97 29.35 -9.80
N SER A 22 9.04 29.30 -8.47
CA SER A 22 7.96 28.75 -7.62
C SER A 22 6.73 29.66 -7.54
N LEU A 23 6.86 30.95 -7.88
CA LEU A 23 5.75 31.92 -7.83
C LEU A 23 4.99 32.04 -9.16
N ILE A 24 5.62 31.71 -10.29
CA ILE A 24 5.00 31.78 -11.63
C ILE A 24 4.09 30.57 -11.92
N LEU A 25 4.21 29.49 -11.14
CA LEU A 25 3.30 28.33 -11.18
C LEU A 25 1.93 28.56 -10.52
N LEU A 26 1.67 29.74 -9.94
CA LEU A 26 0.43 30.05 -9.20
C LEU A 26 -0.61 30.86 -9.99
N LEU A 27 -0.36 31.15 -11.27
CA LEU A 27 -1.28 31.91 -12.13
C LEU A 27 -1.58 31.16 -13.42
N SER A 28 -2.25 30.00 -13.30
CA SER A 28 -2.99 29.39 -14.41
C SER A 28 -4.41 29.99 -14.46
N PRO A 29 -4.95 30.30 -15.65
CA PRO A 29 -6.31 30.81 -15.77
C PRO A 29 -7.31 29.72 -15.33
N VAL A 30 -8.29 30.11 -14.51
CA VAL A 30 -9.39 29.25 -14.06
C VAL A 30 -10.31 28.99 -15.26
N LEU A 31 -10.02 27.92 -16.00
CA LEU A 31 -10.97 27.28 -16.90
C LEU A 31 -11.67 26.20 -16.09
N ALA A 32 -12.99 26.30 -15.97
CA ALA A 32 -13.81 25.25 -15.35
C ALA A 32 -13.44 23.90 -15.98
N SER A 33 -12.95 22.99 -15.14
CA SER A 33 -12.42 21.69 -15.56
C SER A 33 -12.82 20.64 -14.54
N GLU A 34 -12.85 19.37 -14.96
CA GLU A 34 -12.92 18.19 -14.08
C GLU A 34 -11.92 18.31 -12.91
N ALA A 35 -10.80 19.01 -13.10
CA ALA A 35 -9.81 19.28 -12.06
C ALA A 35 -10.30 20.17 -10.89
N ASP A 36 -11.30 21.03 -11.11
CA ASP A 36 -11.85 21.93 -10.10
C ASP A 36 -13.20 21.43 -9.53
N HIS A 37 -13.71 20.30 -10.05
CA HIS A 37 -14.99 19.68 -9.66
C HIS A 37 -16.18 20.65 -9.65
N LYS A 38 -16.20 21.59 -10.60
CA LYS A 38 -17.25 22.60 -10.76
C LYS A 38 -17.74 22.63 -12.19
N TYR A 39 -19.05 22.58 -12.36
CA TYR A 39 -19.75 22.43 -13.62
C TYR A 39 -20.78 23.53 -13.79
N GLN A 40 -20.83 24.12 -14.98
CA GLN A 40 -21.92 24.99 -15.42
C GLN A 40 -23.03 24.15 -16.09
N SER A 41 -24.21 24.73 -16.22
CA SER A 41 -25.33 24.07 -16.91
C SER A 41 -24.92 23.71 -18.34
N ASP A 42 -25.29 22.50 -18.79
CA ASP A 42 -24.93 21.94 -20.09
C ASP A 42 -23.44 21.65 -20.33
N ASP A 43 -22.57 21.80 -19.33
CA ASP A 43 -21.17 21.39 -19.44
C ASP A 43 -21.07 19.87 -19.67
N PRO A 44 -20.14 19.41 -20.54
CA PRO A 44 -19.94 18.00 -20.79
C PRO A 44 -19.33 17.31 -19.55
N VAL A 45 -19.95 16.22 -19.13
CA VAL A 45 -19.48 15.37 -18.02
C VAL A 45 -18.96 14.07 -18.60
N THR A 46 -17.66 13.82 -18.48
CA THR A 46 -17.05 12.61 -19.03
C THR A 46 -17.29 11.41 -18.12
N LEU A 47 -17.78 10.32 -18.69
CA LEU A 47 -17.81 9.01 -18.06
C LEU A 47 -16.61 8.19 -18.55
N TRP A 48 -15.70 7.86 -17.64
CA TRP A 48 -14.52 7.05 -17.90
C TRP A 48 -14.81 5.58 -17.64
N VAL A 49 -14.49 4.70 -18.59
CA VAL A 49 -14.45 3.27 -18.34
C VAL A 49 -13.07 2.86 -17.83
N ASN A 50 -13.00 1.91 -16.91
CA ASN A 50 -11.73 1.48 -16.32
C ASN A 50 -11.49 -0.02 -16.52
N LYS A 51 -12.10 -0.86 -15.67
CA LYS A 51 -11.75 -2.27 -15.57
C LYS A 51 -12.94 -3.20 -15.38
N VAL A 52 -12.74 -4.46 -15.73
CA VAL A 52 -13.64 -5.60 -15.50
C VAL A 52 -12.90 -6.73 -14.79
N GLY A 53 -13.58 -7.55 -14.03
CA GLY A 53 -12.96 -8.74 -13.43
C GLY A 53 -13.95 -9.59 -12.64
N PRO A 54 -13.56 -10.82 -12.25
CA PRO A 54 -14.34 -11.68 -11.37
C PRO A 54 -14.55 -11.05 -10.00
N TYR A 55 -15.77 -11.13 -9.50
CA TYR A 55 -16.10 -10.70 -8.13
C TYR A 55 -15.36 -11.51 -7.07
N ASN A 56 -15.23 -12.82 -7.29
CA ASN A 56 -14.56 -13.74 -6.36
C ASN A 56 -13.02 -13.60 -6.35
N ASN A 57 -12.43 -12.89 -7.33
CA ASN A 57 -10.98 -12.66 -7.40
C ASN A 57 -10.65 -11.21 -7.81
N PRO A 58 -10.70 -10.24 -6.88
CA PRO A 58 -10.51 -8.82 -7.18
C PRO A 58 -9.10 -8.41 -7.65
N GLN A 59 -8.11 -9.30 -7.58
CA GLN A 59 -6.74 -9.03 -8.06
C GLN A 59 -6.62 -9.27 -9.57
N GLU A 60 -7.54 -10.04 -10.13
CA GLU A 60 -7.65 -10.29 -11.54
C GLU A 60 -8.53 -9.20 -12.17
N THR A 61 -7.90 -8.28 -12.90
CA THR A 61 -8.60 -7.16 -13.52
C THR A 61 -8.10 -6.98 -14.94
N TYR A 62 -9.04 -6.70 -15.85
CA TYR A 62 -8.81 -6.52 -17.28
C TYR A 62 -9.42 -5.20 -17.72
N ASN A 63 -9.01 -4.70 -18.89
CA ASN A 63 -9.62 -3.50 -19.45
C ASN A 63 -11.11 -3.73 -19.70
N TYR A 64 -11.96 -2.73 -19.48
CA TYR A 64 -13.40 -2.83 -19.74
C TYR A 64 -13.73 -3.40 -21.14
N TYR A 65 -12.93 -3.01 -22.14
CA TYR A 65 -13.09 -3.45 -23.53
C TYR A 65 -12.48 -4.84 -23.84
N SER A 66 -11.94 -5.54 -22.84
CA SER A 66 -11.58 -6.97 -23.01
C SER A 66 -12.81 -7.84 -23.23
N LEU A 67 -13.95 -7.44 -22.64
CA LEU A 67 -15.26 -7.99 -22.94
C LEU A 67 -15.82 -7.36 -24.21
N PRO A 68 -16.66 -8.08 -24.98
CA PRO A 68 -17.17 -7.63 -26.26
C PRO A 68 -18.32 -6.62 -26.10
N PHE A 69 -18.08 -5.54 -25.36
CA PHE A 69 -18.95 -4.38 -25.23
C PHE A 69 -18.80 -3.42 -26.42
N CYS A 70 -19.66 -2.41 -26.47
CA CYS A 70 -19.61 -1.31 -27.43
C CYS A 70 -18.26 -0.60 -27.37
N HIS A 71 -17.48 -0.66 -28.44
CA HIS A 71 -16.26 0.14 -28.55
C HIS A 71 -16.58 1.54 -29.09
N PRO A 72 -15.98 2.60 -28.52
CA PRO A 72 -16.14 3.95 -29.05
C PRO A 72 -15.58 4.03 -30.47
N SER A 73 -16.29 4.71 -31.37
CA SER A 73 -15.82 4.91 -32.75
C SER A 73 -14.75 6.00 -32.79
N GLY A 74 -13.51 5.64 -33.20
CA GLY A 74 -12.37 6.56 -33.29
C GLY A 74 -11.32 6.36 -32.18
N SER A 75 -10.27 7.19 -32.15
CA SER A 75 -9.27 7.17 -31.08
C SER A 75 -9.89 7.71 -29.78
N ALA A 76 -10.30 6.83 -28.88
CA ALA A 76 -10.76 7.23 -27.55
C ALA A 76 -9.63 7.95 -26.80
N GLY A 77 -9.98 8.99 -26.04
CA GLY A 77 -9.00 9.67 -25.20
C GLY A 77 -8.61 8.74 -24.05
N HIS A 78 -7.33 8.42 -23.93
CA HIS A 78 -6.79 7.74 -22.75
C HIS A 78 -6.38 8.79 -21.73
N LYS A 79 -6.93 8.70 -20.51
CA LYS A 79 -6.49 9.49 -19.36
C LYS A 79 -5.56 8.61 -18.52
N TRP A 80 -4.26 8.83 -18.69
CA TRP A 80 -3.25 8.23 -17.82
C TRP A 80 -3.16 9.06 -16.54
N GLY A 81 -3.40 8.39 -15.43
CA GLY A 81 -3.33 8.98 -14.11
C GLY A 81 -1.92 9.34 -13.64
N GLY A 82 -1.85 9.88 -12.42
CA GLY A 82 -0.57 10.00 -11.71
C GLY A 82 0.08 8.64 -11.42
N LEU A 83 1.33 8.68 -10.94
CA LEU A 83 2.13 7.47 -10.66
C LEU A 83 1.37 6.42 -9.83
N GLY A 84 0.67 6.86 -8.78
CA GLY A 84 -0.11 5.97 -7.93
C GLY A 84 -1.36 5.39 -8.57
N GLU A 85 -1.96 6.05 -9.56
CA GLU A 85 -3.11 5.50 -10.28
C GLU A 85 -2.69 4.41 -11.28
N VAL A 86 -1.56 4.62 -11.97
CA VAL A 86 -0.99 3.63 -12.89
C VAL A 86 -0.52 2.39 -12.13
N LEU A 87 0.13 2.56 -10.98
CA LEU A 87 0.50 1.44 -10.10
C LEU A 87 -0.72 0.72 -9.49
N GLY A 88 -1.88 1.38 -9.48
CA GLY A 88 -3.15 0.78 -9.07
C GLY A 88 -3.82 -0.05 -10.16
N GLY A 89 -3.25 -0.13 -11.37
CA GLY A 89 -3.82 -0.83 -12.52
C GLY A 89 -5.04 -0.13 -13.12
N ASN A 90 -5.07 1.20 -13.06
CA ASN A 90 -6.14 1.97 -13.68
C ASN A 90 -5.72 2.47 -15.07
N GLU A 91 -6.60 2.24 -16.04
CA GLU A 91 -6.50 2.76 -17.40
C GLU A 91 -7.86 3.36 -17.76
N LEU A 92 -7.97 4.69 -17.68
CA LEU A 92 -9.23 5.36 -17.96
C LEU A 92 -9.38 5.64 -19.45
N ILE A 93 -10.46 5.13 -20.04
CA ILE A 93 -10.80 5.35 -21.44
C ILE A 93 -12.14 6.09 -21.50
N ASP A 94 -12.21 7.13 -22.33
CA ASP A 94 -13.44 7.89 -22.54
C ASP A 94 -14.53 7.01 -23.19
N SER A 95 -15.67 6.87 -22.51
CA SER A 95 -16.81 6.10 -23.01
C SER A 95 -17.49 6.70 -24.25
N LYS A 96 -17.25 7.98 -24.56
CA LYS A 96 -17.92 8.77 -25.61
C LYS A 96 -19.45 8.87 -25.47
N ILE A 97 -19.99 8.58 -24.28
CA ILE A 97 -21.41 8.79 -23.98
C ILE A 97 -21.65 10.29 -23.72
N ASP A 98 -22.59 10.89 -24.46
CA ASP A 98 -22.94 12.31 -24.27
C ASP A 98 -23.76 12.48 -22.98
N ILE A 99 -23.10 13.00 -21.95
CA ILE A 99 -23.69 13.34 -20.66
C ILE A 99 -23.42 14.82 -20.41
N LYS A 100 -24.47 15.58 -20.12
CA LYS A 100 -24.37 17.02 -19.85
C LYS A 100 -24.90 17.33 -18.46
N PHE A 101 -24.22 18.23 -17.77
CA PHE A 101 -24.58 18.65 -16.41
C PHE A 101 -26.01 19.22 -16.39
N LEU A 102 -26.83 18.75 -15.45
CA LEU A 102 -28.25 19.09 -15.27
C LEU A 102 -29.21 18.68 -16.39
N ARG A 103 -28.75 17.97 -17.42
CA ARG A 103 -29.59 17.50 -18.52
C ARG A 103 -29.96 16.04 -18.35
N ASN A 104 -31.24 15.77 -18.09
CA ASN A 104 -31.77 14.41 -18.01
C ASN A 104 -31.83 13.77 -19.40
N VAL A 105 -31.55 12.46 -19.44
CA VAL A 105 -31.63 11.62 -20.63
C VAL A 105 -32.46 10.39 -20.28
N ASP A 106 -33.68 10.29 -20.80
CA ASP A 106 -34.56 9.16 -20.46
C ASP A 106 -34.15 7.86 -21.18
N LYS A 107 -33.68 7.96 -22.42
CA LYS A 107 -33.18 6.81 -23.19
C LYS A 107 -32.23 7.26 -24.30
N GLY A 108 -30.94 7.20 -24.04
CA GLY A 108 -29.88 7.34 -25.04
C GLY A 108 -29.42 5.99 -25.55
N THR A 109 -28.99 5.93 -26.81
CA THR A 109 -28.40 4.71 -27.39
C THR A 109 -26.87 4.80 -27.30
N ILE A 110 -26.24 3.75 -26.77
CA ILE A 110 -24.77 3.61 -26.72
C ILE A 110 -24.31 3.01 -28.06
N CYS A 111 -24.76 1.80 -28.37
CA CYS A 111 -24.51 1.13 -29.64
C CYS A 111 -25.48 -0.05 -29.85
N SER A 112 -25.55 -0.56 -31.08
CA SER A 112 -26.18 -1.85 -31.37
C SER A 112 -25.10 -2.94 -31.39
N LEU A 113 -25.21 -3.91 -30.48
CA LEU A 113 -24.24 -4.98 -30.29
C LEU A 113 -24.73 -6.27 -30.94
N GLU A 114 -24.01 -6.76 -31.95
CA GLU A 114 -24.24 -8.06 -32.58
C GLU A 114 -23.36 -9.13 -31.93
N LEU A 115 -24.00 -10.20 -31.44
CA LEU A 115 -23.34 -11.28 -30.71
C LEU A 115 -23.06 -12.49 -31.59
N ASP A 116 -21.79 -12.68 -31.91
CA ASP A 116 -21.25 -13.91 -32.52
C ASP A 116 -21.10 -15.02 -31.48
N GLU A 117 -20.95 -16.27 -31.91
CA GLU A 117 -20.76 -17.42 -31.02
C GLU A 117 -19.60 -17.22 -30.02
N ALA A 118 -18.48 -16.65 -30.48
CA ALA A 118 -17.35 -16.33 -29.62
C ALA A 118 -17.67 -15.25 -28.56
N LYS A 119 -18.43 -14.22 -28.93
CA LYS A 119 -18.82 -13.13 -28.01
C LYS A 119 -19.82 -13.64 -26.97
N VAL A 120 -20.78 -14.46 -27.40
CA VAL A 120 -21.73 -15.12 -26.48
C VAL A 120 -20.98 -15.99 -25.48
N LYS A 121 -20.00 -16.77 -25.93
CA LYS A 121 -19.18 -17.60 -25.04
C LYS A 121 -18.44 -16.76 -24.00
N GLN A 122 -17.78 -15.67 -24.41
CA GLN A 122 -17.09 -14.77 -23.47
C GLN A 122 -18.04 -14.16 -22.44
N PHE A 123 -19.22 -13.69 -22.86
CA PHE A 123 -20.21 -13.16 -21.90
C PHE A 123 -20.75 -14.24 -20.96
N LYS A 124 -20.97 -15.47 -21.43
CA LYS A 124 -21.38 -16.58 -20.56
C LYS A 124 -20.34 -16.89 -19.50
N GLU A 125 -19.08 -17.02 -19.89
CA GLU A 125 -17.95 -17.25 -18.96
C GLU A 125 -17.81 -16.10 -17.96
N ALA A 126 -18.02 -14.85 -18.40
CA ALA A 126 -18.02 -13.68 -17.53
C ALA A 126 -19.17 -13.71 -16.51
N ILE A 127 -20.37 -14.08 -16.94
CA ILE A 127 -21.57 -14.16 -16.08
C ILE A 127 -21.42 -15.30 -15.06
N GLU A 128 -20.92 -16.47 -15.47
CA GLU A 128 -20.68 -17.60 -14.57
C GLU A 128 -19.68 -17.27 -13.46
N ASN A 129 -18.69 -16.42 -13.76
CA ASN A 129 -17.70 -15.95 -12.79
C ASN A 129 -18.10 -14.65 -12.07
N ASN A 130 -19.36 -14.22 -12.20
CA ASN A 130 -19.89 -12.98 -11.60
C ASN A 130 -19.01 -11.77 -11.89
N TYR A 131 -18.71 -11.51 -13.17
CA TYR A 131 -17.88 -10.37 -13.55
C TYR A 131 -18.58 -9.05 -13.23
N TRP A 132 -17.83 -8.16 -12.58
CA TRP A 132 -18.18 -6.77 -12.35
C TRP A 132 -17.32 -5.86 -13.23
N PHE A 133 -17.80 -4.64 -13.42
CA PHE A 133 -17.06 -3.59 -14.10
C PHE A 133 -17.06 -2.29 -13.28
N GLU A 134 -16.06 -1.45 -13.54
CA GLU A 134 -15.83 -0.18 -12.87
C GLU A 134 -15.77 0.98 -13.86
N PHE A 135 -16.56 2.01 -13.62
CA PHE A 135 -16.48 3.30 -14.29
C PHE A 135 -16.14 4.41 -13.30
N PHE A 136 -15.73 5.58 -13.81
CA PHE A 136 -15.51 6.79 -13.04
C PHE A 136 -16.25 7.97 -13.66
N MET A 137 -16.85 8.79 -12.82
CA MET A 137 -17.42 10.09 -13.19
C MET A 137 -17.00 11.11 -12.14
N ASP A 138 -16.27 12.16 -12.53
CA ASP A 138 -15.78 13.19 -11.60
C ASP A 138 -15.02 12.58 -10.39
N ASP A 139 -14.12 11.61 -10.64
CA ASP A 139 -13.41 10.79 -9.65
C ASP A 139 -14.27 9.91 -8.71
N LEU A 140 -15.59 9.88 -8.91
CA LEU A 140 -16.47 8.96 -8.21
C LEU A 140 -16.54 7.62 -8.94
N PRO A 141 -16.22 6.51 -8.26
CA PRO A 141 -16.33 5.19 -8.84
C PRO A 141 -17.81 4.75 -8.94
N LEU A 142 -18.07 3.96 -9.97
CA LEU A 142 -19.34 3.35 -10.31
C LEU A 142 -19.12 1.89 -10.61
N TRP A 143 -19.97 1.03 -10.08
CA TRP A 143 -19.86 -0.41 -10.30
C TRP A 143 -21.15 -0.98 -10.88
N GLY A 144 -21.00 -2.07 -11.63
CA GLY A 144 -22.13 -2.85 -12.09
C GLY A 144 -21.71 -4.26 -12.47
N PHE A 145 -22.65 -5.18 -12.45
CA PHE A 145 -22.44 -6.53 -12.95
C PHE A 145 -22.70 -6.60 -14.45
N VAL A 146 -21.95 -7.46 -15.15
CA VAL A 146 -22.13 -7.68 -16.59
C VAL A 146 -23.49 -8.31 -16.87
N GLY A 147 -23.88 -9.29 -16.06
CA GLY A 147 -25.13 -10.03 -16.20
C GLY A 147 -25.37 -10.92 -14.98
N GLU A 148 -26.39 -11.77 -15.07
CA GLU A 148 -26.77 -12.68 -13.99
C GLU A 148 -27.18 -14.04 -14.57
N LEU A 149 -27.06 -15.09 -13.76
CA LEU A 149 -27.63 -16.40 -14.05
C LEU A 149 -29.04 -16.48 -13.44
N HIS A 150 -30.08 -16.47 -14.26
CA HIS A 150 -31.43 -16.73 -13.75
C HIS A 150 -31.67 -18.23 -13.64
N PRO A 151 -32.07 -18.74 -12.46
CA PRO A 151 -32.40 -20.15 -12.30
C PRO A 151 -33.62 -20.48 -13.18
N ASP A 152 -33.45 -21.42 -14.11
CA ASP A 152 -34.56 -21.94 -14.90
C ASP A 152 -35.13 -23.18 -14.19
N LYS A 153 -36.45 -23.24 -14.02
CA LYS A 153 -37.11 -24.41 -13.40
C LYS A 153 -37.01 -25.67 -14.26
N ASN A 154 -36.67 -25.53 -15.55
CA ASN A 154 -36.68 -26.61 -16.54
C ASN A 154 -35.28 -27.11 -16.97
N SER A 155 -34.19 -26.51 -16.48
CA SER A 155 -32.82 -26.94 -16.81
C SER A 155 -31.92 -26.76 -15.59
N ASP A 156 -31.05 -27.74 -15.32
CA ASP A 156 -29.99 -27.61 -14.29
C ASP A 156 -29.01 -26.47 -14.59
N ASN A 157 -28.96 -26.01 -15.85
CA ASN A 157 -28.16 -24.86 -16.26
C ASN A 157 -29.07 -23.63 -16.34
N GLY A 158 -28.90 -22.68 -15.42
CA GLY A 158 -29.64 -21.41 -15.43
C GLY A 158 -29.45 -20.63 -16.75
N LYS A 159 -30.38 -19.72 -17.05
CA LYS A 159 -30.33 -18.86 -18.23
C LYS A 159 -29.40 -17.68 -17.98
N HIS A 160 -28.30 -17.60 -18.74
CA HIS A 160 -27.41 -16.43 -18.74
C HIS A 160 -28.12 -15.22 -19.36
N VAL A 161 -28.28 -14.16 -18.58
CA VAL A 161 -28.86 -12.89 -19.03
C VAL A 161 -27.84 -11.76 -18.99
N LEU A 162 -27.84 -10.94 -20.03
CA LEU A 162 -27.02 -9.74 -20.16
C LEU A 162 -27.89 -8.49 -19.90
N TYR A 163 -27.39 -7.55 -19.11
CA TYR A 163 -28.06 -6.27 -18.92
C TYR A 163 -27.80 -5.35 -20.11
N THR A 164 -28.86 -4.78 -20.68
CA THR A 164 -28.77 -3.93 -21.90
C THR A 164 -29.04 -2.46 -21.65
N HIS A 165 -29.52 -2.09 -20.46
CA HIS A 165 -29.78 -0.71 -20.08
C HIS A 165 -28.95 -0.30 -18.85
N LYS A 166 -28.26 0.84 -18.95
CA LYS A 166 -27.46 1.43 -17.86
C LYS A 166 -28.16 2.68 -17.34
N SER A 167 -28.68 2.64 -16.12
CA SER A 167 -29.37 3.77 -15.49
C SER A 167 -28.42 4.48 -14.52
N ILE A 168 -28.03 5.71 -14.86
CA ILE A 168 -27.07 6.52 -14.11
C ILE A 168 -27.84 7.60 -13.35
N ASN A 169 -27.80 7.53 -12.01
CA ASN A 169 -28.41 8.53 -11.14
C ASN A 169 -27.32 9.40 -10.53
N VAL A 170 -27.28 10.67 -10.92
CA VAL A 170 -26.29 11.65 -10.47
C VAL A 170 -26.93 12.58 -9.45
N LYS A 171 -26.43 12.58 -8.21
CA LYS A 171 -26.78 13.55 -7.18
C LYS A 171 -25.82 14.73 -7.24
N TYR A 172 -26.35 15.95 -7.28
CA TYR A 172 -25.56 17.18 -7.35
C TYR A 172 -25.97 18.17 -6.27
N ASN A 173 -25.04 19.04 -5.87
CA ASN A 173 -25.30 20.18 -5.01
C ASN A 173 -24.66 21.42 -5.64
N LYS A 174 -25.49 22.40 -6.03
CA LYS A 174 -25.08 23.59 -6.79
C LYS A 174 -24.37 23.19 -8.10
N ASP A 175 -23.10 23.56 -8.23
CA ASP A 175 -22.21 23.34 -9.37
C ASP A 175 -21.35 22.06 -9.24
N GLN A 176 -21.57 21.22 -8.22
CA GLN A 176 -20.71 20.09 -7.92
C GLN A 176 -21.45 18.75 -7.93
N ILE A 177 -20.81 17.72 -8.48
CA ILE A 177 -21.29 16.34 -8.42
C ILE A 177 -20.93 15.76 -7.06
N ILE A 178 -21.93 15.18 -6.39
CA ILE A 178 -21.80 14.69 -5.02
C ILE A 178 -21.86 13.15 -4.97
N HIS A 179 -22.71 12.52 -5.75
CA HIS A 179 -22.78 11.05 -5.70
C HIS A 179 -23.27 10.55 -7.03
N VAL A 180 -22.71 9.45 -7.51
CA VAL A 180 -23.16 8.82 -8.74
C VAL A 180 -23.49 7.38 -8.40
N ASN A 181 -24.67 6.93 -8.85
CA ASN A 181 -25.09 5.55 -8.74
C ASN A 181 -25.35 4.98 -10.14
N LEU A 182 -25.02 3.71 -10.34
CA LEU A 182 -25.27 2.98 -11.57
C LEU A 182 -26.13 1.77 -11.26
N THR A 183 -27.30 1.68 -11.89
CA THR A 183 -28.13 0.46 -11.87
C THR A 183 -28.15 -0.17 -13.26
N GLN A 184 -28.19 -1.49 -13.31
CA GLN A 184 -28.28 -2.26 -14.55
C GLN A 184 -29.71 -2.79 -14.70
N ASP A 185 -30.31 -2.55 -15.87
CA ASP A 185 -31.69 -2.89 -16.19
C ASP A 185 -31.78 -3.59 -17.56
N GLY A 186 -32.98 -4.09 -17.88
CA GLY A 186 -33.27 -4.73 -19.16
C GLY A 186 -32.48 -6.02 -19.38
N PRO A 187 -32.65 -7.04 -18.52
CA PRO A 187 -32.03 -8.34 -18.70
C PRO A 187 -32.56 -8.99 -19.98
N LYS A 188 -31.66 -9.41 -20.86
CA LYS A 188 -32.00 -10.16 -22.08
C LYS A 188 -31.18 -11.46 -22.14
N PRO A 189 -31.79 -12.60 -22.49
CA PRO A 189 -31.06 -13.86 -22.62
C PRO A 189 -30.02 -13.76 -23.73
N LEU A 190 -28.86 -14.38 -23.54
CA LEU A 190 -27.79 -14.42 -24.53
C LEU A 190 -28.08 -15.44 -25.63
N GLU A 191 -28.28 -14.96 -26.86
CA GLU A 191 -28.58 -15.75 -28.06
C GLU A 191 -27.61 -15.36 -29.19
N VAL A 192 -27.15 -16.35 -29.95
CA VAL A 192 -26.23 -16.14 -31.08
C VAL A 192 -26.98 -15.50 -32.26
N GLY A 193 -26.38 -14.49 -32.88
CA GLY A 193 -26.93 -13.81 -34.07
C GLY A 193 -28.03 -12.79 -33.77
N ARG A 194 -28.29 -12.50 -32.49
CA ARG A 194 -29.25 -11.46 -32.08
C ARG A 194 -28.55 -10.12 -31.87
N ILE A 195 -29.21 -9.04 -32.29
CA ILE A 195 -28.75 -7.66 -32.09
C ILE A 195 -29.34 -7.12 -30.78
N TYR A 196 -28.47 -6.59 -29.92
CA TYR A 196 -28.82 -6.00 -28.64
C TYR A 196 -28.52 -4.50 -28.66
N ASP A 197 -29.57 -3.67 -28.60
CA ASP A 197 -29.39 -2.23 -28.44
C ASP A 197 -28.99 -1.91 -26.99
N MET A 198 -27.75 -1.51 -26.81
CA MET A 198 -27.21 -1.03 -25.54
C MET A 198 -27.65 0.41 -25.35
N THR A 199 -28.31 0.69 -24.23
CA THR A 199 -28.90 2.01 -23.96
C THR A 199 -28.49 2.51 -22.58
N TYR A 200 -28.58 3.82 -22.38
CA TYR A 200 -28.34 4.46 -21.10
C TYR A 200 -29.42 5.47 -20.76
N SER A 201 -29.58 5.77 -19.48
CA SER A 201 -30.37 6.88 -18.99
C SER A 201 -29.58 7.65 -17.93
N VAL A 202 -29.80 8.96 -17.85
CA VAL A 202 -29.15 9.84 -16.87
C VAL A 202 -30.21 10.66 -16.17
N ARG A 203 -30.24 10.60 -14.84
CA ARG A 203 -31.13 11.40 -14.00
C ARG A 203 -30.33 12.23 -13.01
N TRP A 204 -30.56 13.53 -13.02
CA TRP A 204 -29.96 14.50 -12.11
C TRP A 204 -30.89 14.77 -10.93
N ILE A 205 -30.37 14.61 -9.71
CA ILE A 205 -31.13 14.72 -8.46
C ILE A 205 -30.42 15.72 -7.54
N SER A 206 -31.11 16.75 -7.06
CA SER A 206 -30.52 17.71 -6.13
C SER A 206 -30.33 17.10 -4.73
N THR A 207 -29.20 17.38 -4.06
CA THR A 207 -28.93 16.97 -2.68
C THR A 207 -28.36 18.11 -1.84
N ASN A 208 -28.54 18.01 -0.51
CA ASN A 208 -28.05 19.00 0.46
C ASN A 208 -26.66 18.64 1.03
N ILE A 209 -26.07 17.52 0.61
CA ILE A 209 -24.75 17.06 1.08
C ILE A 209 -23.66 17.97 0.49
N THR A 210 -22.70 18.38 1.31
CA THR A 210 -21.58 19.24 0.89
C THR A 210 -20.48 18.43 0.20
N PHE A 211 -19.72 19.05 -0.70
CA PHE A 211 -18.62 18.40 -1.42
C PHE A 211 -17.54 17.83 -0.51
N ALA A 212 -17.29 18.43 0.66
CA ALA A 212 -16.31 17.90 1.63
C ALA A 212 -16.70 16.53 2.19
N ARG A 213 -18.01 16.22 2.28
CA ARG A 213 -18.56 14.96 2.80
C ARG A 213 -18.96 13.99 1.68
N ARG A 214 -18.48 14.24 0.47
CA ARG A 214 -18.87 13.49 -0.72
C ARG A 214 -18.53 12.00 -0.62
N PHE A 215 -17.37 11.70 -0.07
CA PHE A 215 -16.86 10.34 0.05
C PHE A 215 -17.42 9.56 1.25
N ASP A 216 -18.16 10.22 2.16
CA ASP A 216 -18.73 9.59 3.36
C ASP A 216 -19.65 8.41 3.00
N VAL A 217 -20.34 8.47 1.84
CA VAL A 217 -21.21 7.39 1.35
C VAL A 217 -20.43 6.12 0.98
N TYR A 218 -19.17 6.26 0.54
CA TYR A 218 -18.31 5.12 0.20
C TYR A 218 -17.50 4.62 1.40
N LEU A 219 -17.37 5.45 2.44
CA LEU A 219 -16.71 5.14 3.70
C LEU A 219 -17.75 4.56 4.67
N ASP A 220 -18.30 3.38 4.32
CA ASP A 220 -19.43 2.79 5.04
C ASP A 220 -19.07 2.45 6.51
N TYR A 221 -19.54 3.30 7.42
CA TYR A 221 -19.32 3.27 8.87
C TYR A 221 -20.02 2.10 9.63
N PRO A 222 -21.21 1.59 9.23
CA PRO A 222 -21.96 0.60 10.03
C PRO A 222 -21.35 -0.80 10.07
N PHE A 223 -20.62 -1.23 9.04
CA PHE A 223 -19.99 -2.57 9.00
C PHE A 223 -18.85 -2.69 10.03
N PHE A 224 -18.12 -1.59 10.27
CA PHE A 224 -17.04 -1.53 11.26
C PHE A 224 -17.52 -1.29 12.70
N GLU A 225 -18.79 -0.91 12.89
CA GLU A 225 -19.39 -0.79 14.23
C GLU A 225 -19.90 -2.12 14.80
N HIS A 226 -19.87 -3.21 14.03
CA HIS A 226 -20.22 -4.52 14.58
C HIS A 226 -19.23 -4.94 15.68
N GLN A 227 -19.80 -5.48 16.76
CA GLN A 227 -19.27 -5.80 18.10
C GLN A 227 -17.93 -6.59 18.17
N ILE A 228 -17.33 -6.86 17.03
CA ILE A 228 -16.15 -7.70 16.81
C ILE A 228 -14.85 -6.94 17.11
N HIS A 229 -14.74 -5.63 16.84
CA HIS A 229 -13.52 -4.87 17.18
C HIS A 229 -13.25 -4.84 18.69
N TRP A 230 -14.31 -4.67 19.50
CA TRP A 230 -14.19 -4.71 20.96
C TRP A 230 -13.77 -6.11 21.46
N PHE A 231 -14.27 -7.17 20.82
CA PHE A 231 -13.84 -8.54 21.11
C PHE A 231 -12.35 -8.76 20.80
N SER A 232 -11.87 -8.21 19.67
CA SER A 232 -10.47 -8.27 19.26
C SER A 232 -9.55 -7.47 20.19
N ILE A 233 -9.93 -6.26 20.55
CA ILE A 233 -9.23 -5.42 21.55
C ILE A 233 -9.19 -6.12 22.91
N PHE A 234 -10.30 -6.71 23.35
CA PHE A 234 -10.35 -7.45 24.61
C PHE A 234 -9.45 -8.70 24.57
N ASN A 235 -9.48 -9.46 23.49
CA ASN A 235 -8.66 -10.66 23.31
C ASN A 235 -7.16 -10.32 23.28
N SER A 236 -6.77 -9.28 22.55
CA SER A 236 -5.36 -8.80 22.52
C SER A 236 -4.92 -8.25 23.88
N PHE A 237 -5.79 -7.52 24.59
CA PHE A 237 -5.50 -7.01 25.94
C PHE A 237 -5.32 -8.14 26.97
N MET A 238 -6.20 -9.15 26.96
CA MET A 238 -6.08 -10.34 27.82
C MET A 238 -4.79 -11.12 27.55
N MET A 239 -4.41 -11.28 26.28
CA MET A 239 -3.16 -11.95 25.90
C MET A 239 -1.92 -11.16 26.33
N VAL A 240 -1.94 -9.83 26.25
CA VAL A 240 -0.84 -8.99 26.76
C VAL A 240 -0.70 -9.14 28.27
N ILE A 241 -1.80 -9.12 29.03
CA ILE A 241 -1.76 -9.35 30.50
C ILE A 241 -1.23 -10.75 30.80
N PHE A 242 -1.68 -11.77 30.07
CA PHE A 242 -1.23 -13.14 30.28
C PHE A 242 0.28 -13.32 29.98
N LEU A 243 0.76 -12.80 28.85
CA LEU A 243 2.17 -12.86 28.46
C LEU A 243 3.06 -12.05 29.41
N THR A 244 2.65 -10.84 29.79
CA THR A 244 3.39 -10.03 30.78
C THR A 244 3.40 -10.71 32.14
N GLY A 245 2.31 -11.35 32.56
CA GLY A 245 2.25 -12.17 33.77
C GLY A 245 3.21 -13.36 33.73
N LEU A 246 3.23 -14.13 32.63
CA LEU A 246 4.18 -15.23 32.45
C LEU A 246 5.64 -14.76 32.45
N VAL A 247 5.95 -13.70 31.71
CA VAL A 247 7.30 -13.12 31.67
C VAL A 247 7.71 -12.61 33.05
N SER A 248 6.82 -11.91 33.75
CA SER A 248 7.07 -11.42 35.12
C SER A 248 7.28 -12.58 36.11
N MET A 249 6.49 -13.66 36.01
CA MET A 249 6.68 -14.85 36.84
C MET A 249 8.03 -15.53 36.55
N ILE A 250 8.40 -15.70 35.28
CA ILE A 250 9.70 -16.26 34.89
C ILE A 250 10.84 -15.36 35.37
N LEU A 251 10.72 -14.05 35.21
CA LEU A 251 11.70 -13.06 35.65
C LEU A 251 11.83 -13.06 37.18
N MET A 252 10.74 -13.03 37.93
CA MET A 252 10.79 -13.08 39.40
C MET A 252 11.29 -14.42 39.91
N ARG A 253 10.96 -15.53 39.25
CA ARG A 253 11.51 -16.85 39.60
C ARG A 253 13.02 -16.91 39.35
N THR A 254 13.49 -16.39 38.22
CA THR A 254 14.93 -16.34 37.89
C THR A 254 15.67 -15.36 38.80
N LEU A 255 15.17 -14.14 39.01
CA LEU A 255 15.75 -13.16 39.93
C LEU A 255 15.78 -13.69 41.36
N ARG A 256 14.70 -14.29 41.87
CA ARG A 256 14.68 -14.86 43.22
C ARG A 256 15.71 -15.98 43.37
N ASN A 257 15.84 -16.84 42.37
CA ASN A 257 16.86 -17.89 42.37
C ASN A 257 18.29 -17.30 42.30
N ASP A 258 18.52 -16.28 41.47
CA ASP A 258 19.81 -15.61 41.34
C ASP A 258 20.19 -14.87 42.64
N TYR A 259 19.28 -14.11 43.24
CA TYR A 259 19.50 -13.45 44.53
C TYR A 259 19.75 -14.44 45.66
N ALA A 260 18.98 -15.55 45.72
CA ALA A 260 19.19 -16.59 46.73
C ALA A 260 20.55 -17.28 46.58
N LYS A 261 21.05 -17.40 45.35
CA LYS A 261 22.40 -17.90 45.06
C LYS A 261 23.47 -16.92 45.55
N TYR A 262 23.35 -15.62 45.25
CA TYR A 262 24.31 -14.62 45.71
C TYR A 262 24.33 -14.45 47.24
N ALA A 263 23.16 -14.48 47.90
CA ALA A 263 23.08 -14.38 49.36
C ALA A 263 23.74 -15.57 50.09
N ARG A 264 23.77 -16.76 49.47
CA ARG A 264 24.50 -17.92 49.99
C ARG A 264 26.01 -17.79 49.81
N GLU A 265 26.45 -17.14 48.74
CA GLU A 265 27.88 -16.95 48.43
C GLU A 265 28.55 -15.89 49.34
N ASP A 266 27.81 -14.89 49.85
CA ASP A 266 28.34 -13.89 50.81
C ASP A 266 28.53 -14.44 52.24
N ASP A 267 27.76 -15.44 52.66
CA ASP A 267 27.89 -16.10 53.98
C ASP A 267 29.05 -17.12 54.03
N ASP A 268 29.57 -17.56 52.88
CA ASP A 268 30.68 -18.52 52.73
C ASP A 268 32.06 -17.82 52.55
N LEU A 269 32.30 -16.73 53.28
CA LEU A 269 33.52 -15.90 53.25
C LEU A 269 34.82 -16.66 53.64
N GLU A 270 34.72 -17.89 54.14
CA GLU A 270 35.87 -18.78 54.42
C GLU A 270 36.33 -19.63 53.22
N SER A 271 35.73 -19.48 52.03
CA SER A 271 36.12 -20.23 50.81
C SER A 271 36.98 -19.44 49.81
N LEU A 272 37.72 -18.45 50.28
CA LEU A 272 38.64 -17.57 49.52
C LEU A 272 39.78 -18.29 48.76
N GLU A 273 39.85 -19.63 48.77
CA GLU A 273 40.85 -20.44 48.05
C GLU A 273 40.28 -21.31 46.90
N ARG A 274 39.01 -21.16 46.50
CA ARG A 274 38.50 -21.68 45.20
C ARG A 274 38.39 -20.57 44.16
N ASP A 275 39.53 -20.00 43.83
CA ASP A 275 39.76 -19.29 42.56
C ASP A 275 39.06 -20.04 41.40
N VAL A 276 38.34 -19.30 40.53
CA VAL A 276 37.82 -19.79 39.23
C VAL A 276 36.57 -20.70 39.26
N SER A 277 35.70 -20.64 40.29
CA SER A 277 34.36 -21.24 40.17
C SER A 277 33.42 -20.36 39.34
N GLU A 278 33.69 -20.32 38.02
CA GLU A 278 32.78 -19.89 36.95
C GLU A 278 32.03 -18.57 37.20
N GLU A 279 32.56 -17.43 36.71
CA GLU A 279 31.68 -16.33 36.30
C GLU A 279 30.49 -16.98 35.56
N SER A 280 29.28 -16.92 36.12
CA SER A 280 28.14 -17.69 35.59
C SER A 280 27.25 -16.78 34.76
N GLY A 281 26.79 -17.27 33.61
CA GLY A 281 25.77 -16.60 32.79
C GLY A 281 26.24 -15.31 32.09
N TRP A 282 25.52 -14.20 32.30
CA TRP A 282 25.72 -12.94 31.56
C TRP A 282 27.04 -12.24 31.90
N LYS A 283 27.55 -12.45 33.13
CA LYS A 283 28.84 -11.92 33.59
C LYS A 283 30.00 -12.47 32.79
N LEU A 284 29.90 -13.69 32.26
CA LEU A 284 30.84 -14.12 31.22
C LEU A 284 30.67 -13.15 30.06
N VAL A 285 29.52 -13.17 29.38
CA VAL A 285 29.33 -12.59 28.04
C VAL A 285 29.49 -11.05 27.99
N HIS A 286 29.50 -10.33 29.11
CA HIS A 286 29.54 -8.85 29.17
C HIS A 286 30.59 -8.19 28.25
N GLY A 287 31.81 -8.75 28.17
CA GLY A 287 32.89 -8.25 27.30
C GLY A 287 32.79 -8.67 25.83
N ASP A 288 31.94 -9.65 25.50
CA ASP A 288 31.77 -10.17 24.13
C ASP A 288 30.51 -9.62 23.44
N VAL A 289 29.49 -9.20 24.19
CA VAL A 289 28.22 -8.66 23.65
C VAL A 289 28.47 -7.45 22.74
N PHE A 290 29.43 -6.59 23.09
CA PHE A 290 29.74 -5.37 22.35
C PHE A 290 30.72 -5.56 21.20
N ARG A 291 31.08 -6.81 20.88
CA ARG A 291 31.96 -7.11 19.75
C ARG A 291 31.25 -6.82 18.44
N SER A 292 32.00 -6.31 17.46
CA SER A 292 31.49 -6.13 16.10
C SER A 292 30.96 -7.47 15.55
N PRO A 293 29.70 -7.53 15.07
CA PRO A 293 29.13 -8.74 14.51
C PRO A 293 29.82 -9.12 13.20
N ARG A 294 29.82 -10.43 12.88
CA ARG A 294 30.44 -10.97 11.64
C ARG A 294 29.84 -10.33 10.38
N ASN A 295 28.51 -10.19 10.35
CA ASN A 295 27.77 -9.62 9.23
C ASN A 295 27.32 -8.18 9.52
N LEU A 296 28.25 -7.32 9.95
CA LEU A 296 27.97 -5.93 10.32
C LEU A 296 27.28 -5.14 9.19
N VAL A 297 27.69 -5.36 7.94
CA VAL A 297 27.12 -4.68 6.75
C VAL A 297 25.63 -4.96 6.60
N VAL A 298 25.22 -6.23 6.75
CA VAL A 298 23.82 -6.65 6.63
C VAL A 298 23.01 -6.12 7.80
N LEU A 299 23.56 -6.23 9.02
CA LEU A 299 22.87 -5.74 10.21
C LEU A 299 22.62 -4.22 10.14
N SER A 300 23.64 -3.43 9.78
CA SER A 300 23.47 -1.97 9.66
C SER A 300 22.46 -1.60 8.56
N ALA A 301 22.49 -2.32 7.43
CA ALA A 301 21.52 -2.11 6.36
C ALA A 301 20.09 -2.42 6.80
N VAL A 302 19.85 -3.56 7.44
CA VAL A 302 18.52 -3.94 7.95
C VAL A 302 18.02 -2.95 8.98
N VAL A 303 18.84 -2.54 9.95
CA VAL A 303 18.46 -1.56 10.97
C VAL A 303 18.17 -0.18 10.37
N GLY A 304 18.99 0.27 9.41
CA GLY A 304 18.74 1.52 8.68
C GLY A 304 17.42 1.50 7.91
N THR A 305 17.18 0.43 7.13
CA THR A 305 15.93 0.25 6.39
C THR A 305 14.71 0.15 7.32
N GLY A 306 14.84 -0.54 8.47
CA GLY A 306 13.78 -0.62 9.47
C GLY A 306 13.43 0.74 10.08
N ALA A 307 14.43 1.55 10.42
CA ALA A 307 14.22 2.90 10.92
C ALA A 307 13.54 3.81 9.87
N GLN A 308 13.93 3.68 8.60
CA GLN A 308 13.28 4.38 7.48
C GLN A 308 11.81 3.99 7.34
N LEU A 309 11.50 2.69 7.34
CA LEU A 309 10.13 2.19 7.18
C LEU A 309 9.24 2.59 8.37
N ALA A 310 9.76 2.55 9.60
CA ALA A 310 9.02 2.99 10.78
C ALA A 310 8.67 4.49 10.70
N LEU A 311 9.63 5.34 10.30
CA LEU A 311 9.37 6.76 10.11
C LEU A 311 8.42 7.03 8.94
N LEU A 312 8.56 6.29 7.85
CA LEU A 312 7.68 6.39 6.68
C LEU A 312 6.23 6.11 7.06
N VAL A 313 5.97 5.00 7.76
CA VAL A 313 4.62 4.63 8.20
C VAL A 313 4.05 5.71 9.12
N LEU A 314 4.82 6.19 10.10
CA LEU A 314 4.41 7.27 10.98
C LEU A 314 4.07 8.55 10.20
N LEU A 315 4.93 8.95 9.25
CA LEU A 315 4.74 10.15 8.45
C LEU A 315 3.49 10.06 7.58
N VAL A 316 3.27 8.92 6.91
CA VAL A 316 2.09 8.72 6.07
C VAL A 316 0.81 8.71 6.90
N ILE A 317 0.81 8.11 8.10
CA ILE A 317 -0.34 8.17 9.02
C ILE A 317 -0.64 9.61 9.43
N LEU A 318 0.38 10.40 9.81
CA LEU A 318 0.19 11.80 10.17
C LEU A 318 -0.35 12.63 9.00
N LEU A 319 0.15 12.39 7.78
CA LEU A 319 -0.36 13.05 6.57
C LEU A 319 -1.77 12.59 6.19
N ALA A 320 -2.13 11.34 6.46
CA ALA A 320 -3.48 10.83 6.22
C ALA A 320 -4.50 11.41 7.21
N ILE A 321 -4.12 11.64 8.47
CA ILE A 321 -4.97 12.28 9.48
C ILE A 321 -5.11 13.79 9.20
N GLY A 322 -4.00 14.45 8.87
CA GLY A 322 -3.97 15.91 8.68
C GLY A 322 -4.35 16.40 7.28
N GLY A 323 -4.31 15.53 6.27
CA GLY A 323 -4.47 15.90 4.86
C GLY A 323 -5.68 15.25 4.18
N THR A 324 -6.13 15.84 3.08
CA THR A 324 -7.20 15.30 2.21
C THR A 324 -6.69 14.23 1.25
N LEU A 325 -5.79 13.36 1.70
CA LEU A 325 -5.15 12.33 0.87
C LEU A 325 -6.14 11.27 0.34
N TYR A 326 -7.35 11.19 0.92
CA TYR A 326 -8.42 10.30 0.47
C TYR A 326 -9.20 10.83 -0.75
N VAL A 327 -9.06 12.12 -1.09
CA VAL A 327 -9.85 12.76 -2.16
C VAL A 327 -9.31 12.40 -3.54
N GLY A 328 -7.99 12.34 -3.70
CA GLY A 328 -7.34 12.05 -4.97
C GLY A 328 -7.06 10.56 -5.16
N ARG A 329 -7.43 10.01 -6.31
CA ARG A 329 -7.14 8.61 -6.63
C ARG A 329 -5.62 8.39 -6.73
N GLY A 330 -5.12 7.31 -6.16
CA GLY A 330 -3.67 7.02 -6.15
C GLY A 330 -2.82 8.03 -5.37
N ALA A 331 -3.41 9.02 -4.67
CA ALA A 331 -2.66 10.02 -3.92
C ALA A 331 -1.89 9.41 -2.74
N ILE A 332 -2.48 8.43 -2.06
CA ILE A 332 -1.82 7.69 -0.96
C ILE A 332 -0.56 6.96 -1.48
N VAL A 333 -0.68 6.23 -2.58
CA VAL A 333 0.45 5.49 -3.18
C VAL A 333 1.55 6.44 -3.65
N THR A 334 1.18 7.53 -4.30
CA THR A 334 2.14 8.56 -4.75
C THR A 334 2.85 9.21 -3.57
N THR A 335 2.11 9.58 -2.52
CA THR A 335 2.65 10.14 -1.27
C THR A 335 3.59 9.16 -0.60
N PHE A 336 3.23 7.87 -0.55
CA PHE A 336 4.09 6.83 0.02
C PHE A 336 5.44 6.74 -0.71
N ILE A 337 5.45 6.77 -2.05
CA ILE A 337 6.69 6.74 -2.85
C ILE A 337 7.55 7.99 -2.61
N VAL A 338 6.93 9.17 -2.58
CA VAL A 338 7.64 10.44 -2.33
C VAL A 338 8.20 10.47 -0.91
N CYS A 339 7.41 10.13 0.10
CA CYS A 339 7.86 10.03 1.49
C CYS A 339 8.96 8.98 1.66
N TYR A 340 8.89 7.85 0.96
CA TYR A 340 9.96 6.85 0.96
C TYR A 340 11.28 7.43 0.43
N ALA A 341 11.22 8.17 -0.67
CA ALA A 341 12.39 8.81 -1.26
C ALA A 341 13.00 9.86 -0.32
N LEU A 342 12.20 10.67 0.36
CA LEU A 342 12.68 11.69 1.30
C LEU A 342 13.23 11.09 2.60
N THR A 343 12.62 10.03 3.12
CA THR A 343 13.06 9.35 4.35
C THR A 343 14.33 8.50 4.16
N SER A 344 14.79 8.30 2.93
CA SER A 344 16.04 7.58 2.61
C SER A 344 17.28 8.16 3.30
N PHE A 345 17.30 9.46 3.61
CA PHE A 345 18.33 10.10 4.42
C PHE A 345 18.48 9.45 5.80
N ILE A 346 17.36 9.11 6.45
CA ILE A 346 17.34 8.50 7.79
C ILE A 346 17.89 7.07 7.75
N SER A 347 17.57 6.33 6.69
CA SER A 347 18.14 5.01 6.42
C SER A 347 19.67 5.05 6.40
N GLY A 348 20.21 5.98 5.61
CA GLY A 348 21.65 6.23 5.51
C GLY A 348 22.25 6.67 6.84
N TYR A 349 21.61 7.61 7.55
CA TYR A 349 22.08 8.13 8.84
C TYR A 349 22.21 7.04 9.89
N VAL A 350 21.16 6.24 10.09
CA VAL A 350 21.12 5.17 11.09
C VAL A 350 22.10 4.04 10.72
N SER A 351 22.09 3.58 9.47
CA SER A 351 23.00 2.53 8.99
C SER A 351 24.46 2.96 9.07
N GLY A 352 24.78 4.15 8.55
CA GLY A 352 26.13 4.72 8.54
C GLY A 352 26.68 4.95 9.94
N GLY A 353 25.86 5.46 10.86
CA GLY A 353 26.24 5.67 12.25
C GLY A 353 26.47 4.35 13.01
N MET A 354 25.58 3.36 12.83
CA MET A 354 25.75 2.04 13.43
C MET A 354 26.99 1.32 12.89
N TYR A 355 27.23 1.40 11.58
CA TYR A 355 28.40 0.81 10.92
C TYR A 355 29.72 1.43 11.41
N SER A 356 29.75 2.76 11.55
CA SER A 356 30.89 3.51 12.07
C SER A 356 31.22 3.14 13.52
N ARG A 357 30.21 3.11 14.39
CA ARG A 357 30.36 2.78 15.82
C ARG A 357 30.97 1.40 16.08
N HIS A 358 30.72 0.43 15.20
CA HIS A 358 31.26 -0.92 15.32
C HIS A 358 32.60 -1.11 14.59
N GLY A 359 33.28 -0.03 14.18
CA GLY A 359 34.61 -0.08 13.57
C GLY A 359 34.63 -0.57 12.11
N GLY A 360 33.52 -0.42 11.39
CA GLY A 360 33.41 -0.85 9.99
C GLY A 360 34.31 -0.05 9.04
N LYS A 361 35.15 -0.74 8.26
CA LYS A 361 36.10 -0.12 7.31
C LYS A 361 35.51 0.12 5.92
N THR A 362 34.63 -0.75 5.45
CA THR A 362 34.07 -0.71 4.08
C THR A 362 32.71 -0.03 4.05
N TRP A 363 32.65 1.25 4.41
CA TRP A 363 31.40 2.01 4.55
C TRP A 363 30.61 2.14 3.23
N ILE A 364 31.29 2.19 2.08
CA ILE A 364 30.65 2.26 0.75
C ILE A 364 29.78 1.01 0.50
N LYS A 365 30.26 -0.18 0.88
CA LYS A 365 29.49 -1.43 0.73
C LYS A 365 28.23 -1.42 1.60
N SER A 366 28.33 -0.87 2.82
CA SER A 366 27.18 -0.70 3.72
C SER A 366 26.16 0.28 3.16
N MET A 367 26.63 1.41 2.61
CA MET A 367 25.76 2.40 1.98
C MET A 367 24.99 1.82 0.80
N ILE A 368 25.70 1.17 -0.15
CA ILE A 368 25.06 0.54 -1.32
C ILE A 368 24.03 -0.49 -0.86
N LEU A 369 24.39 -1.38 0.06
CA LEU A 369 23.46 -2.41 0.55
C LEU A 369 22.24 -1.77 1.24
N THR A 370 22.42 -0.72 2.04
CA THR A 370 21.31 -0.02 2.71
C THR A 370 20.36 0.62 1.70
N ALA A 371 20.90 1.27 0.66
CA ALA A 371 20.12 1.94 -0.38
C ALA A 371 19.43 0.96 -1.34
N SER A 372 19.97 -0.25 -1.53
CA SER A 372 19.48 -1.22 -2.52
C SER A 372 18.66 -2.37 -1.93
N LEU A 373 18.86 -2.76 -0.66
CA LEU A 373 18.28 -3.99 -0.10
C LEU A 373 16.75 -4.06 -0.24
N PHE A 374 16.04 -3.02 0.22
CA PHE A 374 14.58 -3.00 0.18
C PHE A 374 14.04 -2.75 -1.23
N PRO A 375 14.49 -1.72 -2.00
CA PRO A 375 13.99 -1.48 -3.35
C PRO A 375 14.19 -2.66 -4.30
N PHE A 376 15.35 -3.34 -4.26
CA PHE A 376 15.58 -4.49 -5.13
C PHE A 376 14.80 -5.74 -4.69
N MET A 377 14.54 -5.90 -3.39
CA MET A 377 13.63 -6.96 -2.92
C MET A 377 12.21 -6.73 -3.44
N CYS A 378 11.69 -5.51 -3.29
CA CYS A 378 10.37 -5.13 -3.82
C CYS A 378 10.32 -5.24 -5.34
N PHE A 379 11.36 -4.80 -6.05
CA PHE A 379 11.46 -4.92 -7.50
C PHE A 379 11.51 -6.38 -7.94
N GLY A 380 12.24 -7.26 -7.25
CA GLY A 380 12.29 -8.69 -7.58
C GLY A 380 10.93 -9.38 -7.46
N ILE A 381 10.21 -9.12 -6.36
CA ILE A 381 8.84 -9.63 -6.15
C ILE A 381 7.90 -9.03 -7.20
N GLY A 382 7.94 -7.71 -7.40
CA GLY A 382 7.11 -7.00 -8.36
C GLY A 382 7.36 -7.45 -9.79
N PHE A 383 8.61 -7.71 -10.19
CA PHE A 383 8.97 -8.20 -11.51
C PHE A 383 8.41 -9.60 -11.79
N LEU A 384 8.49 -10.50 -10.81
CA LEU A 384 7.89 -11.83 -10.92
C LEU A 384 6.36 -11.74 -11.08
N LEU A 385 5.70 -10.97 -10.22
CA LEU A 385 4.25 -10.76 -10.30
C LEU A 385 3.84 -10.06 -11.60
N ASN A 386 4.63 -9.10 -12.06
CA ASN A 386 4.39 -8.39 -13.31
C ASN A 386 4.51 -9.31 -14.52
N THR A 387 5.45 -10.26 -14.50
CA THR A 387 5.59 -11.27 -15.57
C THR A 387 4.33 -12.15 -15.65
N ILE A 388 3.79 -12.55 -14.50
CA ILE A 388 2.53 -13.30 -14.43
C ILE A 388 1.37 -12.43 -14.92
N ALA A 389 1.29 -11.16 -14.49
CA ALA A 389 0.23 -10.25 -14.92
C ALA A 389 0.24 -10.01 -16.44
N ILE A 390 1.42 -9.85 -17.05
CA ILE A 390 1.57 -9.73 -18.51
C ILE A 390 1.13 -11.01 -19.21
N PHE A 391 1.48 -12.19 -18.68
CA PHE A 391 1.08 -13.47 -19.27
C PHE A 391 -0.43 -13.63 -19.35
N TYR A 392 -1.16 -13.16 -18.33
CA TYR A 392 -2.63 -13.17 -18.30
C TYR A 392 -3.28 -11.94 -18.96
N GLY A 393 -2.51 -10.93 -19.40
CA GLY A 393 -3.08 -9.69 -19.97
C GLY A 393 -3.83 -8.83 -18.95
N SER A 394 -3.48 -8.92 -17.67
CA SER A 394 -4.13 -8.18 -16.58
C SER A 394 -3.72 -6.70 -16.57
N LEU A 395 -4.64 -5.80 -16.24
CA LEU A 395 -4.38 -4.38 -15.99
C LEU A 395 -3.48 -4.15 -14.76
N ALA A 396 -3.34 -5.14 -13.88
CA ALA A 396 -2.37 -5.09 -12.79
C ALA A 396 -0.91 -5.10 -13.30
N ALA A 397 -0.67 -5.38 -14.59
CA ALA A 397 0.64 -5.25 -15.20
C ALA A 397 1.09 -3.79 -15.21
N ILE A 398 2.23 -3.53 -14.59
CA ILE A 398 2.87 -2.22 -14.52
C ILE A 398 3.53 -1.92 -15.88
N PRO A 399 3.17 -0.82 -16.55
CA PRO A 399 3.82 -0.41 -17.78
C PRO A 399 5.32 -0.15 -17.60
N PHE A 400 6.12 -0.46 -18.61
CA PHE A 400 7.58 -0.27 -18.57
C PHE A 400 7.98 1.17 -18.21
N GLY A 401 7.25 2.18 -18.73
CA GLY A 401 7.51 3.58 -18.42
C GLY A 401 7.43 3.89 -16.92
N THR A 402 6.46 3.31 -16.21
CA THR A 402 6.29 3.47 -14.76
C THR A 402 7.45 2.87 -13.98
N MET A 403 7.96 1.71 -14.42
CA MET A 403 9.14 1.09 -13.80
C MET A 403 10.38 1.98 -13.93
N VAL A 404 10.57 2.60 -15.10
CA VAL A 404 11.67 3.54 -15.35
C VAL A 404 11.52 4.79 -14.46
N VAL A 405 10.32 5.35 -14.31
CA VAL A 405 10.08 6.50 -13.43
C VAL A 405 10.43 6.17 -11.97
N VAL A 406 9.99 5.03 -11.44
CA VAL A 406 10.32 4.60 -10.07
C VAL A 406 11.83 4.38 -9.92
N PHE A 407 12.50 3.82 -10.92
CA PHE A 407 13.96 3.66 -10.92
C PHE A 407 14.70 5.01 -10.93
N VAL A 408 14.23 5.99 -11.71
CA VAL A 408 14.79 7.35 -11.75
C VAL A 408 14.63 8.05 -10.39
N ILE A 409 13.46 7.94 -9.76
CA ILE A 409 13.25 8.46 -8.39
C ILE A 409 14.25 7.82 -7.41
N TRP A 410 14.44 6.51 -7.48
CA TRP A 410 15.42 5.83 -6.64
C TRP A 410 16.86 6.29 -6.93
N ALA A 411 17.26 6.37 -8.19
CA ALA A 411 18.62 6.68 -8.60
C ALA A 411 19.03 8.13 -8.32
N PHE A 412 18.11 9.09 -8.50
CA PHE A 412 18.42 10.52 -8.40
C PHE A 412 17.96 11.18 -7.10
N ILE A 413 17.03 10.57 -6.36
CA ILE A 413 16.55 11.12 -5.07
C ILE A 413 16.98 10.21 -3.93
N SER A 414 16.51 8.96 -3.90
CA SER A 414 16.72 8.06 -2.76
C SER A 414 18.19 7.70 -2.55
N PHE A 415 18.92 7.37 -3.62
CA PHE A 415 20.31 6.94 -3.53
C PHE A 415 21.26 8.08 -3.09
N PRO A 416 21.19 9.31 -3.65
CA PRO A 416 21.99 10.42 -3.17
C PRO A 416 21.64 10.86 -1.73
N LEU A 417 20.36 10.85 -1.35
CA LEU A 417 19.97 11.15 0.04
C LEU A 417 20.49 10.08 1.02
N ALA A 418 20.43 8.79 0.67
CA ALA A 418 20.99 7.71 1.48
C ALA A 418 22.52 7.82 1.63
N LEU A 419 23.22 8.24 0.57
CA LEU A 419 24.66 8.55 0.62
C LEU A 419 24.93 9.71 1.57
N LEU A 420 24.20 10.82 1.44
CA LEU A 420 24.34 12.00 2.29
C LEU A 420 24.06 11.65 3.76
N GLY A 421 22.99 10.89 4.01
CA GLY A 421 22.66 10.33 5.32
C GLY A 421 23.80 9.50 5.89
N THR A 422 24.38 8.61 5.09
CA THR A 422 25.51 7.76 5.53
C THR A 422 26.74 8.57 5.91
N VAL A 423 27.07 9.61 5.14
CA VAL A 423 28.21 10.50 5.45
C VAL A 423 27.97 11.26 6.75
N VAL A 424 26.78 11.83 6.93
CA VAL A 424 26.42 12.55 8.17
C VAL A 424 26.40 11.59 9.36
N GLY A 425 25.73 10.44 9.22
CA GLY A 425 25.62 9.44 10.28
C GLY A 425 26.97 8.94 10.75
N ARG A 426 27.90 8.67 9.83
CA ARG A 426 29.26 8.22 10.16
C ARG A 426 30.08 9.29 10.88
N ASN A 427 29.91 10.56 10.53
CA ASN A 427 30.67 11.67 11.11
C ASN A 427 30.10 12.11 12.47
N TRP A 428 28.79 12.00 12.69
CA TRP A 428 28.12 12.43 13.93
C TRP A 428 27.89 11.31 14.94
N SER A 429 28.01 10.04 14.57
CA SER A 429 27.75 8.93 15.49
C SER A 429 28.71 8.84 16.67
N GLY A 430 29.87 9.50 16.60
CA GLY A 430 30.90 9.45 17.64
C GLY A 430 31.47 8.05 17.85
N ALA A 431 32.19 7.87 18.96
CA ALA A 431 32.72 6.58 19.38
C ALA A 431 31.64 5.69 20.03
N PRO A 432 31.76 4.35 19.96
CA PRO A 432 30.88 3.45 20.69
C PRO A 432 30.99 3.69 22.20
N ASN A 433 29.85 3.94 22.86
CA ASN A 433 29.76 4.15 24.31
C ASN A 433 29.49 2.81 25.02
N ASN A 434 30.47 1.91 24.99
CA ASN A 434 30.33 0.60 25.61
C ASN A 434 30.58 0.70 27.12
N PRO A 435 29.69 0.16 27.98
CA PRO A 435 29.84 0.24 29.44
C PRO A 435 31.02 -0.58 29.98
N CYS A 436 31.56 -1.51 29.17
CA CYS A 436 32.67 -2.36 29.54
C CYS A 436 33.68 -2.47 28.38
N ARG A 437 34.94 -2.80 28.71
CA ARG A 437 35.99 -3.06 27.72
C ARG A 437 35.65 -4.31 26.91
N VAL A 438 35.66 -4.16 25.59
CA VAL A 438 35.36 -5.25 24.65
C VAL A 438 36.54 -6.22 24.58
N LYS A 439 36.27 -7.52 24.71
CA LYS A 439 37.27 -8.59 24.51
C LYS A 439 37.51 -8.81 23.01
N THR A 440 38.77 -8.86 22.61
CA THR A 440 39.16 -9.01 21.18
C THR A 440 39.05 -10.45 20.67
N ILE A 441 39.31 -11.41 21.56
CA ILE A 441 39.30 -12.85 21.26
C ILE A 441 37.92 -13.42 21.65
N PRO A 442 37.19 -14.07 20.72
CA PRO A 442 35.96 -14.76 21.07
C PRO A 442 36.32 -15.96 21.94
N ARG A 443 35.57 -16.15 23.02
CA ARG A 443 35.68 -17.38 23.81
C ARG A 443 35.04 -18.55 23.06
N PRO A 444 35.53 -19.78 23.32
CA PRO A 444 34.92 -20.98 22.79
C PRO A 444 33.49 -21.11 23.35
N ILE A 445 32.52 -21.28 22.45
CA ILE A 445 31.12 -21.55 22.82
C ILE A 445 30.96 -23.07 22.86
N PRO A 446 30.45 -23.67 23.95
CA PRO A 446 30.22 -25.11 24.02
C PRO A 446 29.22 -25.55 22.95
N GLU A 447 29.31 -26.81 22.52
CA GLU A 447 28.38 -27.36 21.53
C GLU A 447 26.94 -27.30 22.04
N LYS A 448 26.07 -26.69 21.24
CA LYS A 448 24.67 -26.51 21.58
C LYS A 448 23.88 -27.75 21.20
N LYS A 449 22.97 -28.17 22.06
CA LYS A 449 21.98 -29.20 21.72
C LYS A 449 21.10 -28.71 20.56
N TRP A 450 20.57 -29.65 19.76
CA TRP A 450 19.82 -29.35 18.53
C TRP A 450 18.65 -28.38 18.75
N TYR A 451 17.93 -28.50 19.88
CA TYR A 451 16.78 -27.65 20.22
C TYR A 451 17.15 -26.24 20.70
N LEU A 452 18.43 -25.99 21.02
CA LEU A 452 18.97 -24.66 21.38
C LEU A 452 19.66 -23.97 20.19
N THR A 453 19.47 -24.50 18.98
CA THR A 453 19.94 -23.86 17.76
C THR A 453 19.11 -22.59 17.47
N PRO A 454 19.72 -21.51 16.93
CA PRO A 454 19.01 -20.25 16.68
C PRO A 454 17.76 -20.40 15.80
N SER A 455 17.76 -21.32 14.84
CA SER A 455 16.62 -21.58 13.96
C SER A 455 15.42 -22.17 14.72
N VAL A 456 15.65 -23.21 15.52
CA VAL A 456 14.59 -23.85 16.32
C VAL A 456 14.06 -22.89 17.38
N VAL A 457 14.95 -22.17 18.06
CA VAL A 457 14.56 -21.16 19.07
C VAL A 457 13.78 -20.01 18.44
N SER A 458 14.17 -19.53 17.26
CA SER A 458 13.45 -18.47 16.55
C SER A 458 12.05 -18.93 16.11
N LEU A 459 11.90 -20.18 15.69
CA LEU A 459 10.60 -20.72 15.25
C LEU A 459 9.67 -21.00 16.45
N MET A 460 10.17 -21.63 17.50
CA MET A 460 9.41 -21.90 18.73
C MET A 460 9.09 -20.64 19.51
N GLY A 461 10.04 -19.71 19.62
CA GLY A 461 9.84 -18.41 20.26
C GLY A 461 8.85 -17.52 19.51
N GLY A 462 8.76 -17.67 18.18
CA GLY A 462 7.81 -16.94 17.34
C GLY A 462 6.37 -17.47 17.41
N LEU A 463 6.15 -18.71 17.87
CA LEU A 463 4.82 -19.33 17.93
C LEU A 463 3.88 -18.60 18.91
N LEU A 464 4.39 -18.16 20.05
CA LEU A 464 3.62 -17.44 21.07
C LEU A 464 3.16 -16.04 20.57
N PRO A 465 4.05 -15.17 20.07
CA PRO A 465 3.64 -13.92 19.42
C PRO A 465 2.71 -14.15 18.22
N PHE A 466 2.96 -15.19 17.41
CA PHE A 466 2.09 -15.51 16.28
C PHE A 466 0.67 -15.86 16.74
N GLY A 467 0.52 -16.72 17.76
CA GLY A 467 -0.78 -17.04 18.33
C GLY A 467 -1.53 -15.82 18.87
N SER A 468 -0.80 -14.84 19.42
CA SER A 468 -1.38 -13.58 19.93
C SER A 468 -1.88 -12.63 18.83
N ILE A 469 -1.20 -12.59 17.68
CA ILE A 469 -1.55 -11.68 16.57
C ILE A 469 -2.40 -12.37 15.49
N PHE A 470 -2.53 -13.70 15.51
CA PHE A 470 -3.17 -14.47 14.44
C PHE A 470 -4.60 -14.01 14.15
N ILE A 471 -5.41 -13.78 15.17
CA ILE A 471 -6.81 -13.32 15.03
C ILE A 471 -6.86 -11.90 14.45
N GLU A 472 -6.01 -11.00 14.94
CA GLU A 472 -5.90 -9.63 14.39
C GLU A 472 -5.45 -9.65 12.93
N MET A 473 -4.46 -10.49 12.61
CA MET A 473 -3.96 -10.63 11.25
C MET A 473 -5.02 -11.22 10.32
N TYR A 474 -5.85 -12.15 10.80
CA TYR A 474 -7.03 -12.62 10.09
C TYR A 474 -8.01 -11.48 9.81
N PHE A 475 -8.30 -10.61 10.78
CA PHE A 475 -9.17 -9.45 10.55
C PHE A 475 -8.54 -8.45 9.59
N VAL A 476 -7.25 -8.13 9.71
CA VAL A 476 -6.54 -7.23 8.79
C VAL A 476 -6.57 -7.78 7.35
N PHE A 477 -6.30 -9.07 7.17
CA PHE A 477 -6.40 -9.69 5.85
C PHE A 477 -7.84 -9.72 5.37
N THR A 478 -8.79 -10.09 6.22
CA THR A 478 -10.21 -10.09 5.86
C THR A 478 -10.65 -8.68 5.47
N SER A 479 -10.21 -7.62 6.15
CA SER A 479 -10.46 -6.23 5.74
C SER A 479 -9.78 -5.89 4.41
N PHE A 480 -8.52 -6.28 4.20
CA PHE A 480 -7.82 -6.01 2.95
C PHE A 480 -8.48 -6.72 1.75
N TRP A 481 -8.89 -7.97 1.93
CA TRP A 481 -9.51 -8.79 0.90
C TRP A 481 -11.01 -8.49 0.73
N ASN A 482 -11.77 -8.28 1.82
CA ASN A 482 -13.19 -7.93 1.76
C ASN A 482 -13.47 -6.45 1.49
N TYR A 483 -12.60 -5.48 1.78
CA TYR A 483 -12.91 -4.07 1.47
C TYR A 483 -12.99 -3.79 -0.04
N LYS A 484 -12.28 -4.58 -0.87
CA LYS A 484 -12.49 -4.58 -2.33
C LYS A 484 -13.73 -5.36 -2.78
N VAL A 485 -14.23 -6.31 -1.98
CA VAL A 485 -15.34 -7.22 -2.32
C VAL A 485 -16.69 -6.67 -1.82
N ASN A 486 -16.75 -6.14 -0.60
CA ASN A 486 -17.97 -5.75 0.10
C ASN A 486 -18.66 -4.51 -0.44
N LEU A 487 -17.95 -3.63 -1.15
CA LEU A 487 -18.58 -2.47 -1.77
C LEU A 487 -19.54 -2.87 -2.91
N ALA A 488 -19.38 -4.09 -3.46
CA ALA A 488 -20.31 -4.70 -4.42
C ALA A 488 -21.30 -5.70 -3.78
N ALA A 489 -21.02 -6.25 -2.59
CA ALA A 489 -21.98 -7.06 -1.83
C ALA A 489 -23.24 -6.29 -1.43
N LEU A 490 -23.14 -4.97 -1.24
CA LEU A 490 -24.28 -4.10 -0.91
C LEU A 490 -25.33 -4.06 -2.04
N PHE A 491 -24.96 -4.39 -3.28
CA PHE A 491 -25.89 -4.43 -4.42
C PHE A 491 -26.71 -5.72 -4.51
N ASP A 492 -26.26 -6.82 -3.90
CA ASP A 492 -27.02 -8.07 -3.90
C ASP A 492 -28.16 -8.05 -2.87
N TRP A 493 -27.98 -7.29 -1.77
CA TRP A 493 -29.00 -7.15 -0.73
C TRP A 493 -30.24 -6.35 -1.17
N HIS A 494 -30.15 -5.59 -2.26
CA HIS A 494 -31.30 -4.85 -2.79
C HIS A 494 -32.20 -5.70 -3.71
N ARG A 495 -31.91 -6.99 -3.89
CA ARG A 495 -32.68 -7.94 -4.71
C ARG A 495 -33.66 -8.81 -3.91
N ASP A 496 -33.53 -8.83 -2.57
CA ASP A 496 -34.38 -9.62 -1.65
C ASP A 496 -35.33 -8.75 -0.77
N ILE A 497 -35.64 -7.53 -1.21
CA ILE A 497 -36.79 -6.70 -0.78
C ILE A 497 -37.50 -6.22 -2.04
#